data_AF-A0AAN5IEW8-F1
#
_entry.id   AF-A0AAN5IEW8-F1
#
_cell.length_a   1.000
_cell.length_b   1.000
_cell.length_c   1.000
_cell.angle_alpha   90.00
_cell.angle_beta   90.00
_cell.angle_gamma   90.00
#
_symmetry.space_group_name_H-M   'P 1'
#
loop_
_entity.id
_entity.type
_entity.pdbx_description
1 polymer ?
#
loop_
_entity_poly.entity_id
_entity_poly.type
_entity_poly.pdbx_seq_one_letter_code
_entity_poly.pdbx_strand_id
1 'polypeptide(L)'
;LPRADAELRQLELITHSVLSDQVKEMKANVQQPQSLKQIRCGSKCSCNGGRRSTRSGSACCASRGVEEHGMAFECGASCGCDPTRCSNRAVQKGRQHPLLLFRDVGTGWSIRALTEYKKGDYVADYCGEVKLESTSDEGTYDFSLEVPVPRETGEPDRIVVCSFEQGNEARYLAHSCSPNLAVRTSVIGRDPFEQYNHSIYFVAERNILPGESLSIDYFAGKDLDELQREQQSIDHFFSACRCQSHGCRFSEAKMEEFKTGARATRSKRSAVKTMKKGEQKEDRDIVMLSDSD
;
A
#
# COMPACT_ATOMS: atom_id res chain seq x y z
N LEU A 1 -4.21 -17.66 10.88
CA LEU A 1 -4.99 -16.42 11.02
C LEU A 1 -4.58 -15.77 12.32
N PRO A 2 -3.92 -14.60 12.34
CA PRO A 2 -3.96 -13.79 13.54
C PRO A 2 -5.42 -13.30 13.68
N ARG A 3 -6.18 -13.96 14.56
CA ARG A 3 -7.52 -13.56 15.04
C ARG A 3 -8.57 -13.23 13.96
N ALA A 4 -8.95 -14.21 13.17
CA ALA A 4 -10.14 -14.14 12.30
C ALA A 4 -11.48 -14.31 13.05
N ASP A 5 -11.44 -14.41 14.38
CA ASP A 5 -12.61 -14.48 15.26
C ASP A 5 -12.86 -13.19 16.05
N ALA A 6 -12.14 -12.11 15.77
CA ALA A 6 -12.63 -10.81 16.19
C ALA A 6 -13.89 -10.50 15.37
N GLU A 7 -15.05 -10.49 16.03
CA GLU A 7 -16.21 -9.69 15.61
C GLU A 7 -15.71 -8.33 15.07
N LEU A 8 -16.46 -7.73 14.13
CA LEU A 8 -16.18 -6.38 13.61
C LEU A 8 -15.49 -5.53 14.67
N ARG A 9 -14.16 -5.37 14.53
CA ARG A 9 -13.35 -4.87 15.64
C ARG A 9 -13.88 -3.49 15.98
N GLN A 10 -14.11 -3.20 17.26
CA GLN A 10 -14.43 -1.85 17.67
C GLN A 10 -13.25 -0.97 17.25
N LEU A 11 -13.50 -0.15 16.23
CA LEU A 11 -12.55 0.76 15.63
C LEU A 11 -13.26 2.10 15.44
N GLU A 12 -12.50 3.17 15.48
CA GLU A 12 -13.03 4.50 15.21
C GLU A 12 -13.24 4.66 13.69
N LEU A 13 -14.50 4.74 13.26
CA LEU A 13 -14.83 4.92 11.85
C LEU A 13 -14.46 6.34 11.42
N ILE A 14 -13.50 6.45 10.50
CA ILE A 14 -13.08 7.72 9.89
C ILE A 14 -13.28 7.68 8.38
N THR A 15 -13.58 8.83 7.78
CA THR A 15 -13.77 8.95 6.32
C THR A 15 -12.56 9.56 5.61
N HIS A 16 -11.56 10.01 6.37
CA HIS A 16 -10.31 10.58 5.87
C HIS A 16 -9.18 10.17 6.81
N SER A 17 -7.98 9.94 6.26
CA SER A 17 -6.81 9.61 7.08
C SER A 17 -6.39 10.76 7.97
N VAL A 18 -5.92 10.43 9.17
CA VAL A 18 -5.50 11.40 10.20
C VAL A 18 -4.00 11.28 10.39
N LEU A 19 -3.29 12.40 10.48
CA LEU A 19 -1.84 12.38 10.72
C LEU A 19 -1.54 12.05 12.19
N SER A 20 -0.54 11.20 12.44
CA SER A 20 0.02 11.03 13.78
C SER A 20 0.71 12.32 14.23
N ASP A 21 0.90 12.49 15.54
CA ASP A 21 1.51 13.71 16.08
C ASP A 21 2.94 13.92 15.58
N GLN A 22 3.71 12.84 15.45
CA GLN A 22 5.04 12.88 14.85
C GLN A 22 5.00 13.37 13.40
N VAL A 23 4.06 12.87 12.58
CA VAL A 23 3.92 13.30 11.18
C VAL A 23 3.44 14.77 11.09
N LYS A 24 2.58 15.22 12.02
CA LYS A 24 2.18 16.64 12.11
C LYS A 24 3.38 17.54 12.41
N GLU A 25 4.24 17.14 13.33
CA GLU A 25 5.45 17.89 13.69
C GLU A 25 6.43 17.97 12.51
N MET A 26 6.68 16.83 11.84
CA MET A 26 7.50 16.79 10.62
C MET A 26 6.95 17.71 9.54
N LYS A 27 5.62 17.70 9.33
CA LYS A 27 4.93 18.57 8.39
C LYS A 27 5.09 20.06 8.74
N ALA A 28 5.07 20.41 10.03
CA ALA A 28 5.24 21.79 10.49
C ALA A 28 6.69 22.30 10.28
N ASN A 29 7.67 21.39 10.32
CA ASN A 29 9.09 21.72 10.20
C ASN A 29 9.59 21.83 8.75
N VAL A 30 8.78 21.50 7.74
CA VAL A 30 9.18 21.64 6.34
C VAL A 30 9.14 23.13 5.92
N GLN A 31 10.29 23.69 5.54
CA GLN A 31 10.39 25.09 5.09
C GLN A 31 9.69 25.32 3.74
N GLN A 32 8.80 26.32 3.66
CA GLN A 32 8.16 26.84 2.42
C GLN A 32 9.17 26.91 1.24
N PRO A 33 9.05 26.15 0.11
CA PRO A 33 9.89 26.46 -1.02
C PRO A 33 9.48 27.85 -1.48
N GLN A 34 10.48 28.68 -1.72
CA GLN A 34 10.33 30.07 -2.11
C GLN A 34 9.62 30.24 -3.47
N SER A 35 9.31 29.15 -4.17
CA SER A 35 8.43 29.18 -5.34
C SER A 35 7.53 27.94 -5.38
N LEU A 36 6.23 28.13 -5.21
CA LEU A 36 5.22 27.16 -5.58
C LEU A 36 5.23 27.07 -7.11
N LYS A 37 5.91 26.08 -7.69
CA LYS A 37 5.79 25.81 -9.14
C LYS A 37 4.29 25.65 -9.44
N GLN A 38 3.79 26.53 -10.31
CA GLN A 38 2.38 26.69 -10.62
C GLN A 38 1.65 25.36 -10.83
N ILE A 39 0.61 25.12 -10.02
CA ILE A 39 -0.17 23.89 -9.95
C ILE A 39 -0.88 23.64 -11.29
N ARG A 40 -0.43 22.63 -12.04
CA ARG A 40 -1.11 22.13 -13.24
C ARG A 40 -1.88 20.86 -12.93
N CYS A 41 -3.18 20.88 -13.23
CA CYS A 41 -4.13 19.77 -13.12
C CYS A 41 -4.01 18.71 -14.25
N GLY A 42 -3.16 18.98 -15.23
CA GLY A 42 -3.04 18.25 -16.50
C GLY A 42 -1.78 18.73 -17.24
N SER A 43 -1.16 17.90 -18.07
CA SER A 43 0.01 18.29 -18.85
C SER A 43 -0.26 19.49 -19.77
N LYS A 44 -1.52 19.63 -20.21
CA LYS A 44 -2.05 20.75 -21.03
C LYS A 44 -2.81 21.80 -20.22
N CYS A 45 -2.82 21.69 -18.88
CA CYS A 45 -3.58 22.58 -18.01
C CYS A 45 -2.91 23.98 -17.98
N SER A 46 -3.48 24.92 -18.72
CA SER A 46 -3.03 26.33 -18.77
C SER A 46 -3.74 27.21 -17.74
N CYS A 47 -4.58 26.61 -16.88
CA CYS A 47 -5.41 27.38 -15.97
C CYS A 47 -4.62 28.02 -14.83
N ASN A 48 -3.35 27.64 -14.55
CA ASN A 48 -2.49 28.29 -13.55
C ASN A 48 -3.17 28.57 -12.19
N GLY A 49 -4.17 27.77 -11.79
CA GLY A 49 -5.02 28.04 -10.62
C GLY A 49 -5.93 29.27 -10.71
N GLY A 50 -6.03 29.94 -11.86
CA GLY A 50 -6.92 31.06 -12.11
C GLY A 50 -8.31 30.61 -12.58
N ARG A 51 -9.36 31.18 -12.01
CA ARG A 51 -10.73 31.14 -12.55
C ARG A 51 -10.78 31.86 -13.90
N ARG A 52 -10.40 31.20 -15.00
CA ARG A 52 -10.70 31.74 -16.33
C ARG A 52 -12.11 31.31 -16.71
N SER A 53 -13.03 32.27 -16.67
CA SER A 53 -14.33 32.19 -17.35
C SER A 53 -14.09 31.96 -18.84
N THR A 54 -14.05 30.71 -19.26
CA THR A 54 -14.29 30.40 -20.66
C THR A 54 -15.42 29.40 -20.68
N ARG A 55 -16.35 29.59 -21.62
CA ARG A 55 -17.38 28.62 -22.00
C ARG A 55 -16.80 27.23 -22.41
N SER A 56 -15.48 27.03 -22.29
CA SER A 56 -14.71 25.80 -22.54
C SER A 56 -14.03 25.21 -21.28
N GLY A 57 -14.47 25.59 -20.07
CA GLY A 57 -13.91 25.14 -18.78
C GLY A 57 -13.93 23.62 -18.52
N SER A 58 -14.39 22.80 -19.46
CA SER A 58 -14.40 21.33 -19.36
C SER A 58 -13.14 20.65 -19.92
N ALA A 59 -12.46 21.24 -20.92
CA ALA A 59 -11.41 20.52 -21.65
C ALA A 59 -10.12 20.28 -20.84
N CYS A 60 -9.86 21.15 -19.85
CA CYS A 60 -8.63 21.15 -19.06
C CYS A 60 -8.55 19.98 -18.07
N CYS A 61 -9.69 19.60 -17.48
CA CYS A 61 -9.80 18.52 -16.49
C CYS A 61 -10.35 17.21 -17.07
N ALA A 62 -10.81 17.23 -18.33
CA ALA A 62 -11.33 16.06 -19.04
C ALA A 62 -10.24 15.10 -19.53
N SER A 63 -8.99 15.55 -19.59
CA SER A 63 -7.83 14.70 -19.83
C SER A 63 -7.44 14.04 -18.50
N ARG A 64 -7.14 12.73 -18.48
CA ARG A 64 -6.65 12.00 -17.30
C ARG A 64 -5.64 12.86 -16.52
N GLY A 65 -5.81 12.94 -15.19
CA GLY A 65 -4.92 13.66 -14.30
C GLY A 65 -3.46 13.31 -14.56
N VAL A 66 -2.55 14.25 -14.30
CA VAL A 66 -1.12 13.95 -14.41
C VAL A 66 -0.76 12.94 -13.32
N GLU A 67 -0.23 11.80 -13.74
CA GLU A 67 0.50 10.91 -12.85
C GLU A 67 1.99 11.29 -12.92
N GLU A 68 2.59 11.63 -11.79
CA GLU A 68 4.02 11.92 -11.68
C GLU A 68 4.58 11.06 -10.55
N HIS A 69 5.67 10.32 -10.80
CA HIS A 69 6.26 9.40 -9.83
C HIS A 69 5.25 8.39 -9.23
N GLY A 70 4.30 7.89 -10.04
CA GLY A 70 3.29 6.93 -9.60
C GLY A 70 2.15 7.53 -8.76
N MET A 71 2.12 8.84 -8.56
CA MET A 71 1.08 9.54 -7.79
C MET A 71 0.16 10.35 -8.70
N ALA A 72 -1.15 10.24 -8.47
CA ALA A 72 -2.15 11.07 -9.14
C ALA A 72 -2.34 12.41 -8.41
N PHE A 73 -2.49 13.51 -9.15
CA PHE A 73 -2.78 14.81 -8.56
C PHE A 73 -4.22 15.24 -8.84
N GLU A 74 -5.04 15.38 -7.80
CA GLU A 74 -6.38 15.90 -7.93
C GLU A 74 -6.40 17.43 -7.97
N CYS A 75 -7.45 17.98 -8.59
CA CYS A 75 -7.69 19.42 -8.53
C CYS A 75 -8.01 19.83 -7.08
N GLY A 76 -7.27 20.79 -6.53
CA GLY A 76 -7.55 21.41 -5.22
C GLY A 76 -8.45 22.65 -5.32
N ALA A 77 -8.71 23.33 -4.19
CA ALA A 77 -9.55 24.54 -4.12
C ALA A 77 -9.07 25.69 -5.03
N SER A 78 -7.76 25.75 -5.28
CA SER A 78 -7.14 26.73 -6.18
C SER A 78 -7.41 26.45 -7.66
N CYS A 79 -7.99 25.30 -8.05
CA CYS A 79 -8.32 25.05 -9.45
C CYS A 79 -9.64 25.74 -9.85
N GLY A 80 -9.65 26.45 -10.98
CA GLY A 80 -10.85 27.12 -11.49
C GLY A 80 -11.94 26.21 -12.07
N CYS A 81 -11.77 24.89 -12.00
CA CYS A 81 -12.78 23.92 -12.44
C CYS A 81 -14.01 23.94 -11.52
N ASP A 82 -15.17 23.56 -12.04
CA ASP A 82 -16.32 23.26 -11.21
C ASP A 82 -16.06 21.97 -10.40
N PRO A 83 -16.03 22.02 -9.06
CA PRO A 83 -15.72 20.84 -8.23
C PRO A 83 -16.69 19.67 -8.45
N THR A 84 -17.95 19.95 -8.76
CA THR A 84 -18.98 18.92 -8.95
C THR A 84 -18.82 18.19 -10.29
N ARG A 85 -18.36 18.91 -11.32
CA ARG A 85 -18.20 18.38 -12.69
C ARG A 85 -16.78 17.97 -13.04
N CYS A 86 -15.78 18.33 -12.22
CA CYS A 86 -14.39 18.01 -12.49
C CYS A 86 -14.15 16.50 -12.41
N SER A 87 -13.69 15.88 -13.49
CA SER A 87 -13.30 14.45 -13.50
C SER A 87 -11.99 14.17 -12.75
N ASN A 88 -11.18 15.19 -12.47
CA ASN A 88 -9.92 15.09 -11.72
C ASN A 88 -10.11 15.35 -10.22
N ARG A 89 -11.21 14.85 -9.65
CA ARG A 89 -11.62 14.94 -8.24
C ARG A 89 -12.35 13.64 -7.86
N ALA A 90 -11.69 12.50 -8.02
CA ALA A 90 -12.31 11.19 -7.77
C ALA A 90 -12.46 10.94 -6.26
N VAL A 91 -11.35 11.03 -5.51
CA VAL A 91 -11.30 10.88 -4.05
C VAL A 91 -12.18 11.92 -3.37
N GLN A 92 -12.07 13.19 -3.79
CA GLN A 92 -12.87 14.28 -3.21
C GLN A 92 -14.39 14.12 -3.40
N LYS A 93 -14.84 13.38 -4.42
CA LYS A 93 -16.28 13.10 -4.61
C LYS A 93 -16.77 11.97 -3.71
N GLY A 94 -15.86 11.18 -3.15
CA GLY A 94 -16.16 10.03 -2.34
C GLY A 94 -16.90 8.93 -3.10
N ARG A 95 -17.31 7.91 -2.33
CA ARG A 95 -17.92 6.70 -2.88
C ARG A 95 -19.29 6.94 -3.48
N GLN A 96 -19.46 6.49 -4.73
CA GLN A 96 -20.73 6.58 -5.49
C GLN A 96 -21.54 5.28 -5.49
N HIS A 97 -20.91 4.16 -5.12
CA HIS A 97 -21.51 2.81 -5.15
C HIS A 97 -21.53 2.19 -3.75
N PRO A 98 -22.61 1.52 -3.33
CA PRO A 98 -22.64 0.88 -2.02
C PRO A 98 -21.71 -0.34 -1.94
N LEU A 99 -21.05 -0.49 -0.79
CA LEU A 99 -20.24 -1.68 -0.46
C LEU A 99 -21.05 -2.60 0.45
N LEU A 100 -20.97 -3.91 0.20
CA LEU A 100 -21.51 -4.92 1.10
C LEU A 100 -20.36 -5.59 1.85
N LEU A 101 -20.30 -5.35 3.16
CA LEU A 101 -19.42 -6.11 4.05
C LEU A 101 -20.06 -7.46 4.38
N PHE A 102 -19.33 -8.55 4.20
CA PHE A 102 -19.83 -9.91 4.43
C PHE A 102 -18.74 -10.81 5.01
N ARG A 103 -19.14 -11.95 5.57
CA ARG A 103 -18.21 -12.98 6.07
C ARG A 103 -18.07 -14.10 5.04
N ASP A 104 -16.87 -14.24 4.48
CA ASP A 104 -16.48 -15.30 3.57
C ASP A 104 -15.93 -16.51 4.34
N VAL A 105 -16.24 -17.72 3.85
CA VAL A 105 -15.83 -18.99 4.48
C VAL A 105 -14.31 -19.21 4.38
N GLY A 106 -13.65 -18.62 3.39
CA GLY A 106 -12.21 -18.75 3.16
C GLY A 106 -11.39 -17.59 3.70
N THR A 107 -11.84 -16.36 3.49
CA THR A 107 -11.05 -15.13 3.73
C THR A 107 -11.48 -14.33 4.98
N GLY A 108 -12.54 -14.75 5.68
CA GLY A 108 -13.06 -14.00 6.83
C GLY A 108 -13.89 -12.81 6.38
N TRP A 109 -13.80 -11.67 7.07
CA TRP A 109 -14.49 -10.45 6.64
C TRP A 109 -13.98 -9.98 5.28
N SER A 110 -14.89 -9.64 4.38
CA SER A 110 -14.58 -9.28 2.99
C SER A 110 -15.64 -8.32 2.43
N ILE A 111 -15.34 -7.66 1.30
CA ILE A 111 -16.26 -6.72 0.65
C ILE A 111 -16.72 -7.28 -0.70
N ARG A 112 -18.01 -7.10 -1.02
CA ARG A 112 -18.59 -7.40 -2.34
C ARG A 112 -19.23 -6.17 -2.96
N ALA A 113 -19.27 -6.17 -4.28
CA ALA A 113 -20.01 -5.19 -5.06
C ALA A 113 -21.52 -5.40 -4.88
N LEU A 114 -22.27 -4.38 -4.44
CA LEU A 114 -23.73 -4.46 -4.39
C LEU A 114 -24.38 -3.97 -5.70
N THR A 115 -23.68 -3.11 -6.44
CA THR A 115 -24.05 -2.63 -7.77
C THR A 115 -22.96 -2.96 -8.79
N GLU A 116 -23.25 -2.79 -10.07
CA GLU A 116 -22.22 -2.88 -11.10
C GLU A 116 -21.22 -1.71 -10.97
N TYR A 117 -19.94 -2.00 -11.17
CA TYR A 117 -18.88 -1.01 -11.38
C TYR A 117 -18.37 -1.12 -12.82
N LYS A 118 -18.15 0.00 -13.47
CA LYS A 118 -17.42 0.08 -14.74
C LYS A 118 -15.92 0.22 -14.46
N LYS A 119 -15.10 -0.25 -15.41
CA LYS A 119 -13.65 -0.03 -15.36
C LYS A 119 -13.33 1.45 -15.15
N GLY A 120 -12.53 1.74 -14.12
CA GLY A 120 -12.11 3.08 -13.73
C GLY A 120 -12.99 3.74 -12.67
N ASP A 121 -14.11 3.12 -12.29
CA ASP A 121 -14.95 3.64 -11.22
C ASP A 121 -14.19 3.63 -9.89
N TYR A 122 -14.36 4.72 -9.14
CA TYR A 122 -13.87 4.84 -7.78
C TYR A 122 -14.66 3.92 -6.84
N VAL A 123 -13.95 3.21 -5.97
CA VAL A 123 -14.55 2.25 -5.04
C VAL A 123 -14.54 2.76 -3.60
N ALA A 124 -13.37 3.02 -3.04
CA ALA A 124 -13.20 3.51 -1.68
C ALA A 124 -11.79 4.06 -1.44
N ASP A 125 -11.64 4.90 -0.42
CA ASP A 125 -10.35 5.26 0.15
C ASP A 125 -9.93 4.21 1.16
N TYR A 126 -8.61 4.04 1.37
CA TYR A 126 -8.07 3.33 2.52
C TYR A 126 -7.71 4.35 3.60
N CYS A 127 -8.54 4.43 4.64
CA CYS A 127 -8.36 5.39 5.72
C CYS A 127 -7.72 4.75 6.95
N GLY A 128 -6.89 5.54 7.62
CA GLY A 128 -6.23 5.15 8.85
C GLY A 128 -5.40 6.29 9.43
N GLU A 129 -4.64 5.98 10.46
CA GLU A 129 -3.62 6.89 10.96
C GLU A 129 -2.40 6.86 10.04
N VAL A 130 -1.95 8.04 9.60
CA VAL A 130 -0.73 8.22 8.81
C VAL A 130 0.45 8.36 9.76
N LYS A 131 1.33 7.37 9.78
CA LYS A 131 2.49 7.32 10.69
C LYS A 131 3.74 6.82 9.97
N LEU A 132 4.88 6.84 10.67
CA LEU A 132 6.12 6.32 10.13
C LEU A 132 6.11 4.79 10.13
N GLU A 133 6.68 4.16 9.12
CA GLU A 133 6.75 2.70 9.00
C GLU A 133 7.46 2.09 10.21
N SER A 134 8.51 2.75 10.68
CA SER A 134 9.27 2.32 11.85
C SER A 134 8.55 2.40 13.20
N THR A 135 7.44 3.14 13.29
CA THR A 135 6.61 3.24 14.50
C THR A 135 5.35 2.38 14.40
N SER A 136 5.27 1.52 13.38
CA SER A 136 4.14 0.62 13.23
C SER A 136 4.39 -0.74 13.87
N ASP A 137 3.58 -1.05 14.87
CA ASP A 137 3.72 -2.28 15.66
C ASP A 137 3.03 -3.51 15.04
N GLU A 138 1.98 -3.30 14.24
CA GLU A 138 1.00 -4.37 13.91
C GLU A 138 1.03 -4.87 12.46
N GLY A 139 1.61 -4.14 11.50
CA GLY A 139 1.95 -4.55 10.11
C GLY A 139 0.83 -5.05 9.18
N THR A 140 -0.27 -5.55 9.74
CA THR A 140 -1.31 -6.33 9.05
C THR A 140 -2.31 -5.43 8.34
N TYR A 141 -2.52 -4.21 8.87
CA TYR A 141 -3.42 -3.21 8.30
C TYR A 141 -2.66 -1.96 7.85
N ASP A 142 -1.36 -2.11 7.64
CA ASP A 142 -0.50 -1.02 7.19
C ASP A 142 -0.45 -1.04 5.68
N PHE A 143 -0.80 0.10 5.09
CA PHE A 143 -0.58 0.34 3.68
C PHE A 143 0.63 1.26 3.52
N SER A 144 1.75 0.71 3.07
CA SER A 144 2.98 1.47 2.87
C SER A 144 2.84 2.38 1.65
N LEU A 145 3.05 3.68 1.87
CA LEU A 145 3.25 4.65 0.83
C LEU A 145 4.75 4.62 0.53
N GLU A 146 5.15 4.31 -0.71
CA GLU A 146 6.56 4.32 -1.15
C GLU A 146 7.14 5.75 -1.24
N VAL A 147 6.78 6.61 -0.28
CA VAL A 147 7.14 8.00 -0.16
C VAL A 147 8.23 8.09 0.92
N PRO A 148 9.50 8.33 0.53
CA PRO A 148 10.58 8.45 1.48
C PRO A 148 10.45 9.75 2.28
N VAL A 149 10.63 9.66 3.60
CA VAL A 149 10.63 10.80 4.51
C VAL A 149 12.01 10.97 5.11
N PRO A 150 12.62 12.16 5.03
CA PRO A 150 13.91 12.42 5.64
C PRO A 150 13.87 12.17 7.15
N ARG A 151 14.90 11.52 7.67
CA ARG A 151 15.18 11.44 9.11
C ARG A 151 16.34 12.37 9.47
N GLU A 152 16.37 12.82 10.72
CA GLU A 152 17.51 13.58 11.24
C GLU A 152 18.80 12.74 11.25
N THR A 153 18.67 11.43 11.48
CA THR A 153 19.78 10.47 11.46
C THR A 153 19.36 9.16 10.79
N GLY A 154 20.28 8.55 10.04
CA GLY A 154 20.07 7.25 9.38
C GLY A 154 19.44 7.34 7.99
N GLU A 155 18.99 6.18 7.50
CA GLU A 155 18.29 6.06 6.22
C GLU A 155 16.91 6.75 6.27
N PRO A 156 16.38 7.27 5.14
CA PRO A 156 15.03 7.80 5.07
C PRO A 156 13.99 6.79 5.55
N ASP A 157 12.99 7.29 6.27
CA ASP A 157 11.82 6.49 6.67
C ASP A 157 10.80 6.40 5.53
N ARG A 158 9.72 5.65 5.76
CA ARG A 158 8.53 5.64 4.91
C ARG A 158 7.30 5.98 5.71
N ILE A 159 6.25 6.37 5.01
CA ILE A 159 4.93 6.61 5.61
C ILE A 159 4.07 5.38 5.38
N VAL A 160 3.31 4.99 6.40
CA VAL A 160 2.26 3.98 6.30
C VAL A 160 0.92 4.60 6.69
N VAL A 161 -0.16 4.11 6.07
CA VAL A 161 -1.53 4.33 6.56
C VAL A 161 -1.95 3.10 7.34
N CYS A 162 -2.07 3.24 8.66
CA CYS A 162 -2.42 2.16 9.57
C CYS A 162 -3.90 2.18 9.91
N SER A 163 -4.64 1.15 9.49
CA SER A 163 -6.09 1.02 9.71
C SER A 163 -6.44 0.14 10.91
N PHE A 164 -5.59 0.14 11.95
CA PHE A 164 -5.73 -0.76 13.10
C PHE A 164 -6.74 -0.25 14.14
N GLU A 165 -6.53 0.94 14.69
CA GLU A 165 -7.39 1.55 15.73
C GLU A 165 -8.47 2.45 15.12
N GLN A 166 -8.11 3.20 14.08
CA GLN A 166 -8.99 4.11 13.35
C GLN A 166 -8.91 3.75 11.87
N GLY A 167 -10.04 3.74 11.18
CA GLY A 167 -10.07 3.39 9.77
C GLY A 167 -11.46 3.32 9.18
N ASN A 168 -11.57 2.73 8.00
CA ASN A 168 -12.85 2.50 7.34
C ASN A 168 -13.00 1.06 6.88
N GLU A 169 -14.14 0.74 6.28
CA GLU A 169 -14.47 -0.58 5.76
C GLU A 169 -13.48 -1.11 4.71
N ALA A 170 -12.71 -0.25 4.03
CA ALA A 170 -11.76 -0.68 3.01
C ALA A 170 -10.63 -1.58 3.57
N ARG A 171 -10.41 -1.55 4.89
CA ARG A 171 -9.54 -2.51 5.61
C ARG A 171 -9.94 -3.97 5.45
N TYR A 172 -11.18 -4.23 5.02
CA TYR A 172 -11.71 -5.57 4.77
C TYR A 172 -11.62 -5.98 3.29
N LEU A 173 -10.96 -5.20 2.42
CA LEU A 173 -10.68 -5.65 1.05
C LEU A 173 -9.75 -6.87 1.10
N ALA A 174 -10.20 -7.98 0.56
CA ALA A 174 -9.47 -9.24 0.59
C ALA A 174 -8.32 -9.24 -0.43
N HIS A 175 -7.33 -10.10 -0.18
CA HIS A 175 -6.28 -10.38 -1.16
C HIS A 175 -6.80 -11.26 -2.31
N SER A 176 -6.39 -10.93 -3.54
CA SER A 176 -6.43 -11.84 -4.68
C SER A 176 -5.15 -11.76 -5.50
N CYS A 177 -4.66 -12.90 -5.99
CA CYS A 177 -3.56 -12.92 -6.95
C CYS A 177 -4.00 -12.48 -8.35
N SER A 178 -5.31 -12.41 -8.61
CA SER A 178 -5.92 -11.80 -9.80
C SER A 178 -7.00 -10.83 -9.31
N PRO A 179 -6.60 -9.65 -8.82
CA PRO A 179 -7.52 -8.70 -8.23
C PRO A 179 -8.42 -8.07 -9.29
N ASN A 180 -9.50 -7.42 -8.84
CA ASN A 180 -10.36 -6.60 -9.68
C ASN A 180 -10.27 -5.10 -9.35
N LEU A 181 -9.49 -4.74 -8.33
CA LEU A 181 -9.22 -3.37 -7.94
C LEU A 181 -7.73 -3.02 -8.10
N ALA A 182 -7.48 -1.81 -8.60
CA ALA A 182 -6.18 -1.18 -8.65
C ALA A 182 -6.02 -0.30 -7.42
N VAL A 183 -4.86 -0.39 -6.79
CA VAL A 183 -4.42 0.57 -5.77
C VAL A 183 -3.91 1.82 -6.48
N ARG A 184 -4.33 3.00 -6.03
CA ARG A 184 -3.82 4.29 -6.47
C ARG A 184 -3.49 5.17 -5.27
N THR A 185 -2.52 6.03 -5.44
CA THR A 185 -2.22 7.11 -4.50
C THR A 185 -2.57 8.43 -5.16
N SER A 186 -3.11 9.37 -4.38
CA SER A 186 -3.32 10.73 -4.85
C SER A 186 -2.97 11.78 -3.81
N VAL A 187 -2.72 12.98 -4.32
CA VAL A 187 -2.57 14.20 -3.53
C VAL A 187 -3.60 15.21 -4.05
N ILE A 188 -4.30 15.89 -3.13
CA ILE A 188 -5.27 16.92 -3.49
C ILE A 188 -4.54 18.26 -3.63
N GLY A 189 -4.29 18.70 -4.86
CA GLY A 189 -3.45 19.88 -5.11
C GLY A 189 -2.04 19.49 -5.58
N ARG A 190 -1.17 20.48 -5.76
CA ARG A 190 0.28 20.28 -5.89
C ARG A 190 0.96 21.26 -4.94
N ASP A 191 0.63 21.16 -3.65
CA ASP A 191 1.50 21.80 -2.66
C ASP A 191 2.69 20.84 -2.42
N PRO A 192 3.95 21.29 -2.60
CA PRO A 192 5.12 20.50 -2.23
C PRO A 192 5.13 20.03 -0.76
N PHE A 193 4.24 20.53 0.10
CA PHE A 193 4.04 20.07 1.49
C PHE A 193 2.98 19.01 1.70
N GLU A 194 2.21 18.68 0.67
CA GLU A 194 1.17 17.65 0.75
C GLU A 194 1.73 16.23 0.64
N GLN A 195 3.05 16.04 0.75
CA GLN A 195 3.71 14.73 0.85
C GLN A 195 3.26 13.87 2.05
N TYR A 196 2.48 14.45 2.97
CA TYR A 196 1.86 13.74 4.09
C TYR A 196 0.35 13.56 3.93
N ASN A 197 -0.25 14.21 2.94
CA ASN A 197 -1.69 14.20 2.68
C ASN A 197 -2.05 13.19 1.56
N HIS A 198 -1.26 12.13 1.40
CA HIS A 198 -1.54 11.09 0.43
C HIS A 198 -2.82 10.36 0.79
N SER A 199 -3.74 10.31 -0.16
CA SER A 199 -4.91 9.44 -0.09
C SER A 199 -4.63 8.17 -0.89
N ILE A 200 -4.79 7.02 -0.25
CA ILE A 200 -4.79 5.72 -0.92
C ILE A 200 -6.23 5.43 -1.28
N TYR A 201 -6.48 5.06 -2.54
CA TYR A 201 -7.82 4.75 -3.00
C TYR A 201 -7.81 3.63 -4.02
N PHE A 202 -8.97 3.01 -4.18
CA PHE A 202 -9.15 1.86 -5.05
C PHE A 202 -10.06 2.19 -6.22
N VAL A 203 -9.67 1.72 -7.41
CA VAL A 203 -10.47 1.85 -8.64
C VAL A 203 -10.69 0.50 -9.30
N ALA A 204 -11.82 0.30 -9.96
CA ALA A 204 -12.11 -0.94 -10.66
C ALA A 204 -11.19 -1.11 -11.90
N GLU A 205 -10.46 -2.22 -12.01
CA GLU A 205 -9.56 -2.49 -13.15
C GLU A 205 -10.29 -3.04 -14.38
N ARG A 206 -11.49 -3.57 -14.15
CA ARG A 206 -12.42 -4.11 -15.13
C ARG A 206 -13.84 -3.80 -14.70
N ASN A 207 -14.82 -4.16 -15.53
CA ASN A 207 -16.21 -4.16 -15.06
C ASN A 207 -16.37 -5.22 -13.97
N ILE A 208 -17.11 -4.89 -12.92
CA ILE A 208 -17.39 -5.75 -11.76
C ILE A 208 -18.90 -5.86 -11.62
N LEU A 209 -19.42 -7.09 -11.65
CA LEU A 209 -20.83 -7.38 -11.52
C LEU A 209 -21.27 -7.38 -10.05
N PRO A 210 -22.57 -7.12 -9.77
CA PRO A 210 -23.14 -7.30 -8.44
C PRO A 210 -22.86 -8.71 -7.89
N GLY A 211 -22.46 -8.78 -6.63
CA GLY A 211 -22.14 -10.01 -5.91
C GLY A 211 -20.68 -10.47 -6.03
N GLU A 212 -19.89 -9.91 -6.95
CA GLU A 212 -18.45 -10.20 -7.04
C GLU A 212 -17.70 -9.67 -5.81
N SER A 213 -16.78 -10.48 -5.27
CA SER A 213 -15.87 -10.05 -4.20
C SER A 213 -14.89 -9.01 -4.73
N LEU A 214 -14.72 -7.94 -3.97
CA LEU A 214 -13.75 -6.88 -4.24
C LEU A 214 -12.42 -7.23 -3.60
N SER A 215 -11.35 -7.18 -4.39
CA SER A 215 -10.04 -7.64 -3.95
C SER A 215 -8.90 -6.82 -4.55
N ILE A 216 -7.82 -6.74 -3.78
CA ILE A 216 -6.56 -6.10 -4.16
C ILE A 216 -5.42 -7.09 -4.07
N ASP A 217 -4.28 -6.76 -4.66
CA ASP A 217 -3.05 -7.52 -4.49
C ASP A 217 -2.18 -6.91 -3.39
N TYR A 218 -2.22 -7.51 -2.20
CA TYR A 218 -1.38 -7.09 -1.05
C TYR A 218 0.12 -7.06 -1.34
N PHE A 219 0.61 -7.78 -2.35
CA PHE A 219 2.03 -7.92 -2.63
C PHE A 219 2.46 -7.27 -3.95
N ALA A 220 1.58 -6.46 -4.57
CA ALA A 220 1.90 -5.69 -5.77
C ALA A 220 2.60 -6.50 -6.89
N GLY A 221 2.10 -7.69 -7.18
CA GLY A 221 2.61 -8.61 -8.20
C GLY A 221 3.72 -9.56 -7.73
N LYS A 222 4.36 -9.30 -6.58
CA LYS A 222 5.53 -10.06 -6.11
C LYS A 222 5.22 -11.53 -5.84
N ASP A 223 6.12 -12.43 -6.19
CA ASP A 223 6.07 -13.83 -5.80
C ASP A 223 6.81 -14.14 -4.48
N LEU A 224 6.86 -15.41 -4.07
CA LEU A 224 7.50 -15.83 -2.83
C LEU A 224 9.02 -15.56 -2.82
N ASP A 225 9.68 -15.69 -3.96
CA ASP A 225 11.12 -15.48 -4.07
C ASP A 225 11.47 -14.00 -3.97
N GLU A 226 10.66 -13.14 -4.59
CA GLU A 226 10.76 -11.67 -4.48
C GLU A 226 10.51 -11.20 -3.06
N LEU A 227 9.43 -11.66 -2.41
CA LEU A 227 9.12 -11.31 -1.02
C LEU A 227 10.25 -11.71 -0.06
N GLN A 228 10.82 -12.91 -0.22
CA GLN A 228 11.94 -13.34 0.61
C GLN A 228 13.21 -12.53 0.38
N ARG A 229 13.49 -12.11 -0.86
CA ARG A 229 14.62 -11.23 -1.17
C ARG A 229 14.48 -9.87 -0.50
N GLU A 230 13.26 -9.37 -0.42
CA GLU A 230 12.91 -8.10 0.24
C GLU A 230 12.63 -8.26 1.74
N GLN A 231 12.79 -9.46 2.30
CA GLN A 231 12.55 -9.77 3.71
C GLN A 231 11.12 -9.45 4.17
N GLN A 232 10.16 -9.45 3.24
CA GLN A 232 8.74 -9.29 3.54
C GLN A 232 8.14 -10.63 3.96
N SER A 233 7.45 -10.66 5.09
CA SER A 233 6.83 -11.86 5.62
C SER A 233 5.34 -11.93 5.24
N ILE A 234 4.99 -12.96 4.48
CA ILE A 234 3.61 -13.27 4.09
C ILE A 234 2.77 -13.81 5.27
N ASP A 235 3.42 -14.44 6.26
CA ASP A 235 2.75 -15.15 7.35
C ASP A 235 1.95 -14.19 8.28
N HIS A 236 2.22 -12.87 8.24
CA HIS A 236 1.40 -11.86 8.93
C HIS A 236 0.00 -11.74 8.32
N PHE A 237 -0.14 -11.97 7.02
CA PHE A 237 -1.41 -11.84 6.29
C PHE A 237 -2.18 -13.16 6.30
N PHE A 238 -1.53 -14.25 5.88
CA PHE A 238 -2.15 -15.57 5.81
C PHE A 238 -1.11 -16.68 5.73
N SER A 239 -1.49 -17.89 6.17
CA SER A 239 -0.64 -19.09 6.06
C SER A 239 -0.63 -19.69 4.65
N ALA A 240 -1.73 -19.50 3.90
CA ALA A 240 -1.88 -19.82 2.49
C ALA A 240 -3.02 -18.96 1.90
N CYS A 241 -2.89 -18.59 0.62
CA CYS A 241 -3.87 -17.77 -0.07
C CYS A 241 -5.07 -18.59 -0.53
N ARG A 242 -6.28 -18.06 -0.28
CA ARG A 242 -7.57 -18.68 -0.63
C ARG A 242 -8.34 -17.89 -1.69
N CYS A 243 -7.64 -17.13 -2.54
CA CYS A 243 -8.28 -16.29 -3.56
C CYS A 243 -8.89 -17.04 -4.76
N GLN A 244 -8.64 -18.35 -4.88
CA GLN A 244 -9.16 -19.23 -5.94
C GLN A 244 -8.78 -18.84 -7.39
N SER A 245 -7.89 -17.85 -7.58
CA SER A 245 -7.42 -17.51 -8.92
C SER A 245 -6.61 -18.66 -9.54
N HIS A 246 -6.79 -18.93 -10.83
CA HIS A 246 -6.05 -19.97 -11.57
C HIS A 246 -4.51 -19.80 -11.44
N GLY A 247 -4.02 -18.56 -11.40
CA GLY A 247 -2.62 -18.22 -11.24
C GLY A 247 -2.19 -17.90 -9.80
N CYS A 248 -2.80 -18.53 -8.79
CA CYS A 248 -2.50 -18.20 -7.39
C CYS A 248 -0.99 -18.32 -7.09
N ARG A 249 -0.37 -17.25 -6.58
CA ARG A 249 1.06 -17.19 -6.23
C ARG A 249 1.35 -17.86 -4.89
N PHE A 250 0.37 -17.94 -4.01
CA PHE A 250 0.54 -18.36 -2.62
C PHE A 250 -0.40 -19.49 -2.21
N SER A 251 -0.72 -20.39 -3.15
CA SER A 251 -1.51 -21.60 -2.85
C SER A 251 -0.83 -22.45 -1.78
N GLU A 252 -1.59 -23.24 -1.04
CA GLU A 252 -1.07 -24.14 0.00
C GLU A 252 0.12 -24.99 -0.48
N ALA A 253 0.01 -25.62 -1.66
CA ALA A 253 1.10 -26.39 -2.26
C ALA A 253 2.39 -25.57 -2.47
N LYS A 254 2.28 -24.36 -3.06
CA LYS A 254 3.43 -23.45 -3.26
C LYS A 254 4.05 -22.98 -1.94
N MET A 255 3.21 -22.69 -0.94
CA MET A 255 3.66 -22.28 0.40
C MET A 255 4.44 -23.40 1.10
N GLU A 256 3.97 -24.65 1.00
CA GLU A 256 4.66 -25.83 1.55
C GLU A 256 5.98 -26.11 0.82
N GLU A 257 5.98 -26.06 -0.51
CA GLU A 257 7.18 -26.21 -1.33
C GLU A 257 8.24 -25.16 -0.96
N PHE A 258 7.84 -23.91 -0.83
CA PHE A 258 8.74 -22.83 -0.43
C PHE A 258 9.33 -23.03 0.98
N LYS A 259 8.49 -23.42 1.96
CA LYS A 259 8.93 -23.67 3.34
C LYS A 259 9.89 -24.86 3.43
N THR A 260 9.65 -25.92 2.67
CA THR A 260 10.55 -27.09 2.60
C THR A 260 11.87 -26.76 1.89
N GLY A 261 11.82 -26.02 0.78
CA GLY A 261 13.00 -25.52 0.07
C GLY A 261 13.87 -24.60 0.94
N ALA A 262 13.26 -23.66 1.65
CA ALA A 262 13.95 -22.77 2.59
C ALA A 262 14.61 -23.54 3.76
N ARG A 263 13.97 -24.61 4.25
CA ARG A 263 14.53 -25.49 5.29
C ARG A 263 15.74 -26.27 4.77
N ALA A 264 15.68 -26.77 3.53
CA ALA A 264 16.77 -27.49 2.90
C ALA A 264 17.99 -26.57 2.65
N THR A 265 17.80 -25.34 2.19
CA THR A 265 18.88 -24.37 1.98
C THR A 265 19.52 -23.94 3.30
N ARG A 266 18.72 -23.73 4.35
CA ARG A 266 19.22 -23.41 5.71
C ARG A 266 19.99 -24.58 6.32
N SER A 267 19.54 -25.82 6.13
CA SER A 267 20.27 -27.04 6.55
C SER A 267 21.62 -27.15 5.84
N LYS A 268 21.68 -26.92 4.52
CA LYS A 268 22.94 -26.90 3.75
C LYS A 268 23.89 -25.77 4.21
N ARG A 269 23.39 -24.55 4.46
CA ARG A 269 24.21 -23.44 4.98
C ARG A 269 24.78 -23.75 6.38
N SER A 270 23.99 -24.38 7.25
CA SER A 270 24.46 -24.84 8.56
C SER A 270 25.51 -25.93 8.43
N ALA A 271 25.32 -26.91 7.54
CA ALA A 271 26.31 -27.96 7.29
C ALA A 271 27.65 -27.41 6.77
N VAL A 272 27.62 -26.47 5.83
CA VAL A 272 28.83 -25.79 5.31
C VAL A 272 29.52 -24.97 6.40
N LYS A 273 28.76 -24.31 7.28
CA LYS A 273 29.32 -23.54 8.41
C LYS A 273 29.96 -24.46 9.46
N THR A 274 29.39 -25.65 9.69
CA THR A 274 29.96 -26.67 10.59
C THR A 274 31.23 -27.28 9.99
N MET A 275 31.25 -27.56 8.68
CA MET A 275 32.46 -28.06 7.98
C MET A 275 33.61 -27.06 8.05
N LYS A 276 33.37 -25.77 7.77
CA LYS A 276 34.40 -24.71 7.90
C LYS A 276 34.89 -24.50 9.33
N LYS A 277 34.04 -24.75 10.35
CA LYS A 277 34.45 -24.75 11.76
C LYS A 277 35.25 -26.00 12.14
N GLY A 278 35.02 -27.13 11.47
CA GLY A 278 35.80 -28.36 11.64
C GLY A 278 37.21 -28.21 11.06
N GLU A 279 37.33 -27.69 9.84
CA GLU A 279 38.63 -27.42 9.18
C GLU A 279 39.47 -26.41 9.98
N GLN A 280 38.87 -25.35 10.52
CA GLN A 280 39.59 -24.40 11.41
C GLN A 280 40.00 -24.98 12.77
N LYS A 281 39.42 -26.11 13.19
CA LYS A 281 39.76 -26.78 14.44
C LYS A 281 40.87 -27.81 14.23
N GLU A 282 40.85 -28.56 13.11
CA GLU A 282 41.94 -29.46 12.72
C GLU A 282 43.25 -28.70 12.45
N ASP A 283 43.21 -27.51 11.87
CA ASP A 283 44.41 -26.66 11.68
C ASP A 283 45.01 -26.12 13.00
N ARG A 284 44.24 -26.13 14.10
CA ARG A 284 44.72 -25.70 15.43
C ARG A 284 45.27 -26.84 16.27
N ASP A 285 44.88 -28.07 15.99
CA ASP A 285 45.31 -29.26 16.75
C ASP A 285 46.59 -29.91 16.16
N ILE A 286 47.11 -29.43 15.01
CA ILE A 286 48.34 -29.95 14.36
C ILE A 286 49.63 -29.22 14.78
N VAL A 287 49.55 -28.08 15.47
CA VAL A 287 50.75 -27.38 15.98
C VAL A 287 50.72 -27.45 17.50
N MET A 288 51.33 -28.47 18.12
CA MET A 288 51.79 -28.51 19.53
C MET A 288 52.36 -29.90 19.90
N LEU A 289 53.32 -30.46 19.15
CA LEU A 289 54.18 -31.56 19.62
C LEU A 289 55.53 -31.58 18.89
N SER A 290 56.43 -30.66 19.25
CA SER A 290 57.89 -30.88 19.22
C SER A 290 58.56 -29.65 19.83
N ASP A 291 59.13 -29.81 21.03
CA ASP A 291 60.38 -29.19 21.49
C ASP A 291 60.51 -29.43 23.01
N SER A 292 61.06 -30.61 23.33
CA SER A 292 61.67 -30.92 24.62
C SER A 292 62.91 -31.76 24.32
N ASP A 293 64.07 -31.11 24.25
CA ASP A 293 65.39 -31.61 24.66
C ASP A 293 66.40 -30.44 24.66
#